data_AF-A0A858BZ75-F1
#
_entry.id   AF-A0A858BZ75-F1
#
_cell.length_a   1.000
_cell.length_b   1.000
_cell.length_c   1.000
_cell.angle_alpha   90.00
_cell.angle_beta   90.00
_cell.angle_gamma   90.00
#
_symmetry.space_group_name_H-M   'P 1'
#
loop_
_entity.id
_entity.type
_entity.pdbx_description
1 polymer ?
#
loop_
_entity_poly.entity_id
_entity_poly.type
_entity_poly.pdbx_seq_one_letter_code
_entity_poly.pdbx_strand_id
1 'polypeptide(L)'
;MLENGFELIKRFGLKKTSVKDITTASGIATGTFYNFFKTKEEFVYQIILHKREQSKASFQALIDQSDMLDRAAFRQLLQTIFFADNNIFEYLKPEEVAMLYARWPENYMKKEGTAEQTTMWILNHVSHKKMIVTGKSLRISAKPCHSFDMAKKTSTMRLMMK
;
A
#
# COMPACT_ATOMS: atom_id res chain seq x y z
N MET A 1 -8.99 -12.41 8.81
CA MET A 1 -9.86 -12.00 7.68
C MET A 1 -9.15 -11.09 6.68
N LEU A 2 -8.54 -9.95 7.09
CA LEU A 2 -7.86 -9.04 6.16
C LEU A 2 -6.73 -9.74 5.38
N GLU A 3 -5.89 -10.52 6.06
CA GLU A 3 -4.83 -11.32 5.43
C GLU A 3 -5.38 -12.34 4.41
N ASN A 4 -6.38 -13.13 4.81
CA ASN A 4 -7.00 -14.12 3.91
C ASN A 4 -7.65 -13.45 2.70
N GLY A 5 -8.29 -12.29 2.89
CA GLY A 5 -8.84 -11.51 1.78
C GLY A 5 -7.76 -10.94 0.86
N PHE A 6 -6.65 -10.46 1.41
CA PHE A 6 -5.49 -10.01 0.65
C PHE A 6 -4.93 -11.13 -0.22
N GLU A 7 -4.68 -12.31 0.34
CA GLU A 7 -4.15 -13.47 -0.40
C GLU A 7 -5.09 -13.96 -1.51
N LEU A 8 -6.40 -13.98 -1.25
CA LEU A 8 -7.38 -14.32 -2.29
C LEU A 8 -7.39 -13.30 -3.44
N ILE A 9 -7.36 -12.00 -3.11
CA ILE A 9 -7.33 -10.94 -4.12
C ILE A 9 -6.02 -10.98 -4.90
N LYS A 10 -4.88 -11.20 -4.23
CA LYS A 10 -3.57 -11.38 -4.85
C LYS A 10 -3.59 -12.54 -5.86
N ARG A 11 -4.25 -13.65 -5.52
CA ARG A 11 -4.28 -14.86 -6.36
C ARG A 11 -5.30 -14.80 -7.50
N PHE A 12 -6.47 -14.21 -7.27
CA PHE A 12 -7.60 -14.32 -8.19
C PHE A 12 -8.09 -12.98 -8.76
N GLY A 13 -7.63 -11.85 -8.21
CA GLY A 13 -8.13 -10.51 -8.52
C GLY A 13 -9.39 -10.15 -7.72
N LEU A 14 -9.71 -8.86 -7.69
CA LEU A 14 -10.82 -8.33 -6.89
C LEU A 14 -12.19 -8.82 -7.39
N LYS A 15 -12.42 -8.81 -8.70
CA LYS A 15 -13.72 -9.17 -9.29
C LYS A 15 -14.06 -10.64 -9.07
N LYS A 16 -13.07 -11.54 -9.12
CA LYS A 16 -13.28 -12.99 -8.95
C LYS A 16 -13.35 -13.43 -7.49
N THR A 17 -12.94 -12.57 -6.56
CA THR A 17 -13.02 -12.86 -5.13
C THR A 17 -14.35 -12.32 -4.57
N SER A 18 -15.21 -13.22 -4.09
CA SER A 18 -16.48 -12.86 -3.45
C SER A 18 -16.34 -12.69 -1.94
N VAL A 19 -17.30 -12.01 -1.30
CA VAL A 19 -17.38 -11.92 0.17
C VAL A 19 -17.53 -13.32 0.78
N LYS A 20 -18.23 -14.23 0.09
CA LYS A 20 -18.35 -15.63 0.52
C LYS A 20 -17.01 -16.35 0.53
N ASP A 21 -16.17 -16.15 -0.49
CA ASP A 21 -14.84 -16.77 -0.53
C ASP A 21 -13.97 -16.28 0.63
N ILE A 22 -13.98 -14.96 0.88
CA ILE A 22 -13.23 -14.32 1.97
C ILE A 22 -13.68 -14.84 3.34
N THR A 23 -14.99 -14.92 3.56
CA THR A 23 -15.57 -15.34 4.85
C THR A 23 -15.38 -16.83 5.09
N THR A 24 -15.52 -17.66 4.04
CA THR A 24 -15.20 -19.09 4.09
C THR A 24 -13.73 -19.32 4.42
N ALA A 25 -12.81 -18.64 3.72
CA ALA A 25 -11.37 -18.74 4.00
C ALA A 25 -11.00 -18.19 5.39
N SER A 26 -11.84 -17.34 5.98
CA SER A 26 -11.65 -16.78 7.32
C SER A 26 -12.36 -17.55 8.42
N GLY A 27 -13.13 -18.60 8.09
CA GLY A 27 -13.88 -19.39 9.07
C GLY A 27 -15.01 -18.62 9.76
N ILE A 28 -15.60 -17.61 9.10
CA ILE A 28 -16.69 -16.80 9.66
C ILE A 28 -17.94 -16.84 8.77
N ALA A 29 -19.10 -16.54 9.37
CA ALA A 29 -20.34 -16.39 8.61
C ALA A 29 -20.34 -15.10 7.77
N THR A 30 -21.02 -15.12 6.63
CA THR A 30 -21.15 -13.93 5.75
C THR A 30 -21.80 -12.75 6.46
N GLY A 31 -22.78 -12.99 7.35
CA GLY A 31 -23.40 -11.92 8.15
C GLY A 31 -22.40 -11.19 9.04
N THR A 32 -21.41 -11.91 9.59
CA THR A 32 -20.35 -11.34 10.43
C THR A 32 -19.48 -10.35 9.65
N PHE A 33 -19.23 -10.61 8.36
CA PHE A 33 -18.50 -9.66 7.50
C PHE A 33 -19.19 -8.30 7.45
N TYR A 34 -20.52 -8.29 7.27
CA TYR A 34 -21.29 -7.05 7.12
C TYR A 34 -21.46 -6.25 8.42
N ASN A 35 -21.08 -6.83 9.57
CA ASN A 35 -20.93 -6.10 10.82
C ASN A 35 -19.68 -5.20 10.81
N PHE A 36 -18.62 -5.63 10.12
CA PHE A 36 -17.35 -4.90 10.04
C PHE A 36 -17.26 -3.99 8.81
N PHE A 37 -17.76 -4.44 7.65
CA PHE A 37 -17.63 -3.72 6.39
C PHE A 37 -18.95 -3.73 5.63
N LYS A 38 -19.40 -2.56 5.18
CA LYS A 38 -20.64 -2.43 4.42
C LYS A 38 -20.50 -2.97 3.00
N THR A 39 -19.31 -2.87 2.42
CA THR A 39 -19.05 -3.30 1.05
C THR A 39 -17.72 -4.03 0.92
N LYS A 40 -17.55 -4.76 -0.21
CA LYS A 40 -16.27 -5.41 -0.54
C LYS A 40 -15.19 -4.36 -0.79
N GLU A 41 -15.55 -3.23 -1.37
CA GLU A 41 -14.63 -2.13 -1.64
C GLU A 41 -14.13 -1.50 -0.33
N GLU A 42 -15.01 -1.28 0.65
CA GLU A 42 -14.60 -0.83 1.99
C GLU A 42 -13.63 -1.81 2.66
N PHE A 43 -13.89 -3.12 2.53
CA PHE A 43 -12.96 -4.15 2.99
C PHE A 43 -11.58 -4.06 2.33
N VAL A 44 -11.53 -3.86 1.01
CA VAL A 44 -10.25 -3.67 0.29
C VAL A 44 -9.50 -2.45 0.79
N TYR A 45 -10.20 -1.36 1.08
CA TYR A 45 -9.56 -0.19 1.67
C TYR A 45 -8.91 -0.51 3.03
N GLN A 46 -9.61 -1.27 3.87
CA GLN A 46 -9.08 -1.69 5.17
C GLN A 46 -7.86 -2.61 5.02
N ILE A 47 -7.81 -3.46 3.99
CA ILE A 47 -6.61 -4.22 3.64
C ILE A 47 -5.44 -3.27 3.32
N ILE A 48 -5.67 -2.23 2.51
CA ILE A 48 -4.62 -1.27 2.14
C ILE A 48 -4.06 -0.57 3.37
N LEU A 49 -4.93 -0.09 4.27
CA LEU A 49 -4.49 0.53 5.52
C LEU A 49 -3.70 -0.45 6.39
N HIS A 50 -4.18 -1.68 6.53
CA HIS A 50 -3.50 -2.70 7.31
C HIS A 50 -2.11 -3.02 6.77
N LYS A 51 -1.97 -3.18 5.44
CA LYS A 51 -0.68 -3.44 4.79
C LYS A 51 0.27 -2.25 4.88
N ARG A 52 -0.24 -1.02 4.78
CA ARG A 52 0.56 0.20 5.01
C ARG A 52 1.10 0.25 6.43
N GLU A 53 0.27 -0.08 7.43
CA GLU A 53 0.70 -0.08 8.83
C GLU A 53 1.76 -1.15 9.09
N GLN A 54 1.60 -2.36 8.53
CA GLN A 54 2.62 -3.40 8.58
C GLN A 54 3.95 -2.96 7.95
N SER A 55 3.90 -2.28 6.79
CA SER A 55 5.11 -1.72 6.16
C SER A 55 5.77 -0.65 7.02
N LYS A 56 4.99 0.25 7.63
CA LYS A 56 5.51 1.27 8.56
C LYS A 56 6.15 0.64 9.79
N ALA A 57 5.52 -0.35 10.40
CA ALA A 57 6.05 -1.05 11.56
C ALA A 57 7.35 -1.79 11.22
N SER A 58 7.40 -2.45 10.06
CA SER A 58 8.61 -3.13 9.56
C SER A 58 9.74 -2.14 9.30
N PHE A 59 9.42 -0.99 8.69
CA PHE A 59 10.37 0.09 8.48
C PHE A 59 10.89 0.64 9.81
N GLN A 60 10.00 0.91 10.76
CA GLN A 60 10.37 1.45 12.07
C GLN A 60 11.29 0.48 12.82
N ALA A 61 10.99 -0.82 12.80
CA ALA A 61 11.85 -1.84 13.40
C ALA A 61 13.26 -1.87 12.78
N LEU A 62 13.38 -1.69 11.45
CA LEU A 62 14.68 -1.59 10.79
C LEU A 62 15.44 -0.30 11.17
N ILE A 63 14.71 0.79 11.40
CA ILE A 63 15.28 2.03 11.91
C ILE A 63 15.70 1.85 13.37
N ASP A 64 14.94 1.20 14.24
CA ASP A 64 15.29 1.13 15.66
C ASP A 64 16.47 0.19 15.95
N GLN A 65 16.81 -0.71 15.02
CA GLN A 65 17.89 -1.69 15.20
C GLN A 65 19.33 -1.13 15.16
N SER A 66 19.54 0.08 14.65
CA SER A 66 20.90 0.64 14.52
C SER A 66 20.86 2.15 14.37
N ASP A 67 21.63 2.91 15.14
CA ASP A 67 21.78 4.37 14.96
C ASP A 67 22.42 4.77 13.63
N MET A 68 23.01 3.81 12.91
CA MET A 68 23.63 4.00 11.60
C MET A 68 22.84 3.29 10.50
N LEU A 69 22.59 3.99 9.40
CA LEU A 69 22.11 3.40 8.15
C LEU A 69 23.30 3.14 7.25
N ASP A 70 23.81 1.91 7.32
CA ASP A 70 24.79 1.43 6.35
C ASP A 70 24.12 1.06 5.01
N ARG A 71 24.93 0.68 4.01
CA ARG A 71 24.41 0.34 2.67
C ARG A 71 23.48 -0.89 2.68
N ALA A 72 23.69 -1.85 3.58
CA ALA A 72 22.86 -3.04 3.66
C ALA A 72 21.50 -2.71 4.26
N ALA A 73 21.50 -1.97 5.37
CA ALA A 73 20.29 -1.46 6.02
C ALA A 73 19.50 -0.53 5.09
N PHE A 74 20.15 0.38 4.38
CA PHE A 74 19.49 1.26 3.40
C PHE A 74 18.89 0.46 2.23
N ARG A 75 19.58 -0.57 1.75
CA ARG A 75 19.05 -1.46 0.70
C ARG A 75 17.82 -2.22 1.20
N GLN A 76 17.86 -2.77 2.41
CA GLN A 76 16.73 -3.48 3.01
C GLN A 76 15.54 -2.55 3.28
N LEU A 77 15.82 -1.31 3.66
CA LEU A 77 14.84 -0.24 3.83
C LEU A 77 14.14 0.10 2.50
N LEU A 78 14.91 0.30 1.42
CA LEU A 78 14.34 0.51 0.09
C LEU A 78 13.53 -0.71 -0.38
N GLN A 79 14.00 -1.93 -0.10
CA GLN A 79 13.26 -3.16 -0.41
C GLN A 79 11.92 -3.22 0.32
N THR A 80 11.88 -2.82 1.59
CA THR A 80 10.64 -2.83 2.39
C THR A 80 9.64 -1.77 1.90
N ILE A 81 10.12 -0.60 1.47
CA ILE A 81 9.24 0.48 0.98
C ILE A 81 8.71 0.18 -0.43
N PHE A 82 9.57 -0.30 -1.32
CA PHE A 82 9.26 -0.39 -2.75
C PHE A 82 8.89 -1.78 -3.25
N PHE A 83 9.28 -2.84 -2.54
CA PHE A 83 9.18 -4.23 -3.00
C PHE A 83 8.52 -5.18 -2.00
N ALA A 84 8.01 -4.67 -0.87
CA ALA A 84 7.21 -5.51 -0.01
C ALA A 84 5.93 -5.89 -0.77
N ASP A 85 5.63 -7.18 -0.78
CA ASP A 85 4.41 -7.86 -1.27
C ASP A 85 3.09 -7.33 -0.65
N ASN A 86 3.11 -6.14 -0.06
CA ASN A 86 2.06 -5.49 0.71
C ASN A 86 1.20 -4.54 -0.15
N ASN A 87 1.61 -4.23 -1.39
CA ASN A 87 0.84 -3.35 -2.25
C ASN A 87 -0.24 -4.13 -3.02
N ILE A 88 -1.49 -4.06 -2.56
CA ILE A 88 -2.60 -4.73 -3.24
C ILE A 88 -2.79 -4.26 -4.69
N PHE A 89 -2.43 -3.01 -5.01
CA PHE A 89 -2.59 -2.46 -6.35
C PHE A 89 -1.73 -3.16 -7.40
N GLU A 90 -0.65 -3.84 -7.01
CA GLU A 90 0.19 -4.63 -7.92
C GLU A 90 -0.56 -5.81 -8.55
N TYR A 91 -1.58 -6.32 -7.85
CA TYR A 91 -2.35 -7.50 -8.26
C TYR A 91 -3.72 -7.15 -8.84
N LEU A 92 -4.05 -5.87 -8.95
CA LEU A 92 -5.33 -5.41 -9.47
C LEU A 92 -5.22 -4.93 -10.91
N LYS A 93 -6.23 -5.24 -11.72
CA LYS A 93 -6.34 -4.68 -13.07
C LYS A 93 -6.70 -3.20 -13.02
N PRO A 94 -6.31 -2.39 -14.02
CA PRO A 94 -6.64 -0.97 -14.08
C PRO A 94 -8.13 -0.67 -13.89
N GLU A 95 -9.02 -1.52 -14.40
CA GLU A 95 -10.47 -1.32 -14.26
C GLU A 95 -10.96 -1.61 -12.84
N GLU A 96 -10.31 -2.53 -12.12
CA GLU A 96 -10.60 -2.82 -10.71
C GLU A 96 -10.11 -1.67 -9.82
N VAL A 97 -8.94 -1.13 -10.13
CA VAL A 97 -8.41 0.06 -9.47
C VAL A 97 -9.34 1.26 -9.70
N ALA A 98 -9.73 1.54 -10.94
CA ALA A 98 -10.66 2.61 -11.26
C ALA A 98 -12.02 2.44 -10.54
N MET A 99 -12.49 1.20 -10.46
CA MET A 99 -13.72 0.83 -9.75
C MET A 99 -13.63 1.14 -8.25
N LEU A 100 -12.50 0.84 -7.60
CA LEU A 100 -12.27 1.17 -6.19
C LEU A 100 -12.29 2.69 -5.99
N TYR A 101 -11.56 3.44 -6.80
CA TYR A 101 -11.55 4.90 -6.74
C TYR A 101 -12.95 5.52 -6.93
N ALA A 102 -13.80 4.94 -7.78
CA ALA A 102 -15.15 5.44 -8.02
C ALA A 102 -16.13 5.13 -6.88
N ARG A 103 -15.90 4.04 -6.14
CA ARG A 103 -16.79 3.58 -5.05
C ARG A 103 -16.33 4.02 -3.66
N TRP A 104 -15.07 4.41 -3.51
CA TRP A 104 -14.56 4.93 -2.25
C TRP A 104 -15.01 6.37 -2.04
N PRO A 105 -15.66 6.68 -0.90
CA PRO A 105 -16.07 8.04 -0.61
C PRO A 105 -14.87 8.97 -0.44
N GLU A 106 -15.05 10.26 -0.72
CA GLU A 106 -13.94 11.22 -0.84
C GLU A 106 -13.10 11.36 0.46
N ASN A 107 -13.71 11.14 1.62
CA ASN A 107 -13.02 11.12 2.91
C ASN A 107 -12.00 9.97 3.06
N TYR A 108 -12.10 8.90 2.26
CA TYR A 108 -11.13 7.80 2.21
C TYR A 108 -9.85 8.22 1.49
N MET A 109 -9.96 9.10 0.49
CA MET A 109 -8.83 9.69 -0.26
C MET A 109 -8.12 10.77 0.55
N LYS A 110 -8.87 11.58 1.30
CA LYS A 110 -8.30 12.66 2.15
C LYS A 110 -7.59 12.14 3.41
N LYS A 111 -7.90 10.92 3.86
CA LYS A 111 -7.19 10.24 4.95
C LYS A 111 -5.92 9.53 4.47
N GLU A 112 -5.69 9.40 3.16
CA GLU A 112 -4.38 8.99 2.70
C GLU A 112 -3.38 10.06 3.10
N GLY A 113 -2.49 9.73 4.04
CA GLY A 113 -1.31 10.53 4.20
C GLY A 113 -0.63 10.57 2.85
N THR A 114 -0.55 11.78 2.27
CA THR A 114 -0.07 11.96 0.89
C THR A 114 1.28 11.28 0.73
N ALA A 115 1.66 10.96 -0.51
CA ALA A 115 3.03 10.52 -0.78
C ALA A 115 4.05 11.44 -0.11
N GLU A 116 3.74 12.73 0.01
CA GLU A 116 4.52 13.72 0.75
C GLU A 116 4.55 13.45 2.26
N GLN A 117 3.42 13.16 2.94
CA GLN A 117 3.43 12.83 4.37
C GLN A 117 4.21 11.55 4.68
N THR A 118 4.06 10.52 3.84
CA THR A 118 4.83 9.27 3.99
C THR A 118 6.32 9.53 3.72
N THR A 119 6.62 10.34 2.70
CA THR A 119 8.00 10.74 2.37
C THR A 119 8.61 11.57 3.50
N MET A 120 7.90 12.55 4.04
CA MET A 120 8.35 13.39 5.15
C MET A 120 8.51 12.59 6.43
N TRP A 121 7.62 11.63 6.69
CA TRP A 121 7.78 10.70 7.80
C TRP A 121 9.06 9.86 7.63
N ILE A 122 9.28 9.24 6.46
CA ILE A 122 10.51 8.48 6.16
C ILE A 122 11.75 9.38 6.31
N LEU A 123 11.73 10.57 5.71
CA LEU A 123 12.85 11.51 5.74
C LEU A 123 13.16 11.94 7.17
N ASN A 124 12.16 12.23 8.01
CA ASN A 124 12.40 12.58 9.41
C ASN A 124 13.04 11.42 10.19
N HIS A 125 12.62 10.17 9.94
CA HIS A 125 13.16 8.99 10.63
C HIS A 125 14.55 8.59 10.13
N VAL A 126 14.91 8.96 8.89
CA VAL A 126 16.22 8.69 8.28
C VAL A 126 17.21 9.83 8.52
N SER A 127 16.76 11.09 8.58
CA SER A 127 17.62 12.28 8.60
C SER A 127 18.43 12.42 9.88
N HIS A 128 17.99 11.84 10.99
CA HIS A 128 18.74 11.85 12.25
C HIS A 128 19.86 10.81 12.32
N LYS A 129 20.00 9.94 11.31
CA LYS A 129 21.01 8.89 11.29
C LYS A 129 22.24 9.28 10.46
N LYS A 130 23.41 8.84 10.92
CA LYS A 130 24.65 8.94 10.15
C LYS A 130 24.60 7.94 8.99
N MET A 131 24.66 8.44 7.74
CA MET A 131 24.84 7.60 6.55
C MET A 131 26.32 7.37 6.29
N ILE A 132 26.74 6.09 6.21
CA ILE A 132 28.11 5.73 5.81
C ILE A 132 28.09 5.31 4.33
N VAL A 133 28.38 6.25 3.43
CA VAL A 133 28.56 5.95 2.01
C VAL A 133 30.04 5.66 1.75
N THR A 134 30.48 4.43 2.02
CA THR A 134 31.79 4.00 1.51
C THR A 134 31.70 3.88 -0.01
N GLY A 135 32.66 4.43 -0.76
CA GLY A 135 32.58 4.56 -2.22
C GLY A 135 32.37 3.23 -2.95
N LYS A 136 31.21 3.07 -3.59
CA LYS A 136 31.00 2.38 -4.87
C LYS A 136 29.55 2.62 -5.29
N SER A 137 29.39 3.21 -6.49
CA SER A 137 28.13 3.65 -7.09
C SER A 137 27.04 2.58 -6.98
N LEU A 138 25.92 2.93 -6.34
CA LEU A 138 24.77 2.06 -6.14
C LEU A 138 23.95 2.05 -7.44
N ARG A 139 24.07 1.01 -8.27
CA ARG A 139 23.11 0.78 -9.38
C ARG A 139 21.84 0.16 -8.80
N ILE A 140 20.86 1.01 -8.49
CA ILE A 140 19.50 0.57 -8.19
C ILE A 140 18.81 0.31 -9.54
N SER A 141 18.65 -0.96 -9.91
CA SER A 141 17.73 -1.33 -11.00
C SER A 141 16.32 -1.31 -10.44
N ALA A 142 15.69 -0.15 -10.47
CA ALA A 142 14.25 -0.04 -10.25
C ALA A 142 13.57 -0.57 -11.51
N LYS A 143 12.86 -1.70 -11.40
CA LYS A 143 11.81 -1.98 -12.39
C LYS A 143 10.78 -0.86 -12.27
N PRO A 144 10.27 -0.30 -13.37
CA PRO A 144 9.26 0.74 -13.31
C PRO A 144 8.05 0.14 -12.60
N CYS A 145 7.86 0.56 -11.35
CA CYS A 145 6.59 0.39 -10.66
C CYS A 145 5.59 1.12 -11.56
N HIS A 146 4.50 0.46 -11.97
CA HIS A 146 3.38 1.13 -12.62
C HIS A 146 2.72 2.04 -11.57
N SER A 147 3.43 3.08 -11.16
CA SER A 147 2.89 4.24 -10.48
C SER A 147 1.89 4.82 -11.45
N PHE A 148 0.61 4.54 -11.18
CA PHE A 148 -0.49 5.27 -11.75
C PHE A 148 -0.22 6.75 -11.45
N ASP A 149 0.13 7.47 -12.51
CA ASP A 149 0.54 8.87 -12.50
C ASP A 149 -0.63 9.73 -11.98
N MET A 150 -0.66 9.95 -10.67
CA MET A 150 -1.63 10.81 -9.98
C MET A 150 -1.60 12.25 -10.53
N ALA A 151 -0.50 12.69 -11.15
CA ALA A 151 -0.37 14.04 -11.70
C ALA A 151 -1.20 14.26 -12.97
N LYS A 152 -1.59 13.20 -13.69
CA LYS A 152 -2.44 13.34 -14.89
C LYS A 152 -3.93 13.49 -14.58
N LYS A 153 -4.39 13.11 -13.38
CA LYS A 153 -5.83 13.13 -13.04
C LYS A 153 -6.34 14.48 -12.54
N THR A 154 -5.46 15.38 -12.10
CA THR A 154 -5.85 16.75 -11.71
C THR A 154 -6.39 17.55 -12.91
N SER A 155 -5.93 17.23 -14.12
CA SER A 155 -6.44 17.85 -15.35
C SER A 155 -7.74 17.23 -15.84
N THR A 156 -7.96 15.92 -15.65
CA THR A 156 -9.19 15.24 -16.10
C THR A 156 -10.37 15.51 -15.17
N MET A 157 -10.16 15.61 -13.85
CA MET A 157 -11.25 16.00 -12.93
C MET A 157 -11.70 17.46 -13.10
N ARG A 158 -10.82 18.35 -13.57
CA ARG A 158 -11.20 19.73 -13.92
C ARG A 158 -12.06 19.82 -15.19
N LEU A 159 -12.04 18.80 -16.04
CA LEU A 159 -12.84 18.75 -17.28
C LEU A 159 -14.23 18.13 -17.10
N MET A 160 -14.46 17.36 -16.03
CA MET A 160 -15.74 16.71 -15.74
C MET A 160 -16.64 17.50 -14.78
N MET A 161 -16.21 18.68 -14.32
CA MET A 161 -16.99 19.60 -13.48
C MET A 161 -17.35 20.91 -14.19
N LYS A 162 -17.47 20.87 -15.52
CA LYS A 162 -18.11 21.92 -16.33
C LYS A 162 -19.25 21.32 -17.14
#